data_AF-A0A1E7I8Y5-F1
#
_entry.id   AF-A0A1E7I8Y5-F1
#
_cell.length_a   1.000
_cell.length_b   1.000
_cell.length_c   1.000
_cell.angle_alpha   90.00
_cell.angle_beta   90.00
_cell.angle_gamma   90.00
#
_symmetry.space_group_name_H-M   'P 1'
#
loop_
_entity.id
_entity.type
_entity.pdbx_description
1 polymer ?
#
loop_
_entity_poly.entity_id
_entity_poly.type
_entity_poly.pdbx_seq_one_letter_code
_entity_poly.pdbx_strand_id
1 'polypeptide(L)'
;MIIELKKGESTIGRTEMNQADGYVEDLLNCGHLDGPPFIKAFVVGHRVSDKITPSRSIGENPVRGKVQATHFGQLVRTAEARLFKLREKLQERYDDIPGSELLDKVLGESQQPLLTVQAESADTAQQDNPKGADTRQEEAVCFPKKFIS
;
A
#
# COMPACT_ATOMS: atom_id res chain seq x y z
N MET A 1 -1.69 0.04 7.74
CA MET A 1 -1.86 -0.58 9.08
C MET A 1 -3.20 -0.15 9.63
N ILE A 2 -3.94 -1.04 10.28
CA ILE A 2 -5.28 -0.78 10.82
C ILE A 2 -5.25 -0.96 12.34
N ILE A 3 -6.04 -0.18 13.08
CA ILE A 3 -6.24 -0.34 14.52
C ILE A 3 -7.75 -0.25 14.81
N GLU A 4 -8.33 -1.36 15.27
CA GLU A 4 -9.68 -1.44 15.82
C GLU A 4 -9.58 -1.27 17.35
N LEU A 5 -10.26 -0.27 17.92
CA LEU A 5 -10.10 0.11 19.34
C LEU A 5 -11.44 -0.01 20.09
N LYS A 6 -11.54 -1.01 20.97
CA LYS A 6 -12.68 -1.17 21.86
C LYS A 6 -12.50 -0.39 23.16
N LYS A 7 -13.55 0.34 23.57
CA LYS A 7 -13.60 1.22 24.74
C LYS A 7 -13.79 0.45 26.07
N GLY A 8 -13.40 1.07 27.19
CA GLY A 8 -13.63 0.54 28.54
C GLY A 8 -12.96 -0.82 28.80
N GLU A 9 -13.50 -1.58 29.77
CA GLU A 9 -13.01 -2.93 30.11
C GLU A 9 -13.42 -4.03 29.11
N SER A 10 -13.50 -3.67 27.83
CA SER A 10 -13.90 -4.57 26.75
C SER A 10 -12.96 -5.78 26.61
N THR A 11 -13.58 -6.96 26.46
CA THR A 11 -12.89 -8.20 26.14
C THR A 11 -13.00 -8.46 24.65
N ILE A 12 -11.87 -8.60 23.97
CA ILE A 12 -11.78 -8.95 22.55
C ILE A 12 -12.29 -10.39 22.36
N GLY A 13 -13.39 -10.54 21.63
CA GLY A 13 -13.98 -11.82 21.27
C GLY A 13 -13.88 -12.14 19.79
N ARG A 14 -14.70 -13.10 19.34
CA ARG A 14 -14.74 -13.52 17.93
C ARG A 14 -15.25 -12.39 17.03
N THR A 15 -16.24 -11.63 17.49
CA THR A 15 -16.85 -10.52 16.75
C THR A 15 -15.82 -9.44 16.40
N GLU A 16 -15.01 -9.04 17.38
CA GLU A 16 -13.94 -8.05 17.23
C GLU A 16 -12.86 -8.49 16.23
N MET A 17 -12.43 -9.76 16.32
CA MET A 17 -11.46 -10.31 15.38
C MET A 17 -12.03 -10.35 13.96
N ASN A 18 -13.27 -10.83 13.79
CA ASN A 18 -13.92 -10.88 12.49
C ASN A 18 -14.14 -9.48 11.88
N GLN A 19 -14.38 -8.44 12.70
CA GLN A 19 -14.46 -7.04 12.24
C GLN A 19 -13.13 -6.58 11.63
N ALA A 20 -12.01 -6.85 12.32
CA ALA A 20 -10.68 -6.48 11.84
C ALA A 20 -10.15 -7.38 10.70
N ASP A 21 -10.58 -8.64 10.62
CA ASP A 21 -10.32 -9.48 9.44
C ASP A 21 -11.01 -8.89 8.20
N GLY A 22 -12.30 -8.51 8.32
CA GLY A 22 -13.05 -7.84 7.25
C GLY A 22 -12.39 -6.56 6.76
N TYR A 23 -11.97 -5.66 7.66
CA TYR A 23 -11.23 -4.44 7.27
C TYR A 23 -9.89 -4.72 6.56
N VAL A 24 -9.27 -5.87 6.79
CA VAL A 24 -8.08 -6.30 6.03
C VAL A 24 -8.46 -6.83 4.65
N GLU A 25 -9.54 -7.61 4.53
CA GLU A 25 -10.02 -8.11 3.25
C GLU A 25 -10.54 -6.98 2.34
N ASP A 26 -11.31 -6.04 2.88
CA ASP A 26 -11.77 -4.84 2.18
C ASP A 26 -10.60 -4.05 1.60
N LEU A 27 -9.56 -3.79 2.42
CA LEU A 27 -8.40 -3.00 2.02
C LEU A 27 -7.41 -3.78 1.12
N LEU A 28 -7.39 -5.12 1.20
CA LEU A 28 -6.63 -5.98 0.27
C LEU A 28 -7.26 -6.06 -1.13
N ASN A 29 -8.57 -5.80 -1.23
CA ASN A 29 -9.35 -5.99 -2.45
C ASN A 29 -9.93 -4.67 -3.00
N CYS A 30 -9.58 -3.51 -2.42
CA CYS A 30 -10.13 -2.20 -2.80
C CYS A 30 -9.70 -1.71 -4.19
N GLY A 31 -8.65 -2.29 -4.81
CA GLY A 31 -8.14 -1.89 -6.12
C GLY A 31 -7.40 -0.55 -6.19
N HIS A 32 -7.21 0.14 -5.05
CA HIS A 32 -6.58 1.47 -4.95
C HIS A 32 -5.19 1.43 -4.27
N LEU A 33 -4.57 0.26 -4.16
CA LEU A 33 -3.24 0.08 -3.57
C LEU A 33 -2.31 -0.59 -4.58
N ASP A 34 -1.15 0.02 -4.83
CA ASP A 34 -0.16 -0.50 -5.77
C ASP A 34 0.58 -1.74 -5.23
N GLY A 35 0.78 -2.71 -6.12
CA GLY A 35 1.49 -3.95 -5.82
C GLY A 35 0.71 -4.91 -4.88
N PRO A 36 1.40 -5.84 -4.20
CA PRO A 36 0.81 -6.74 -3.22
C PRO A 36 1.04 -6.23 -1.78
N PRO A 37 0.16 -5.36 -1.22
CA PRO A 37 0.35 -4.81 0.12
C PRO A 37 0.25 -5.88 1.22
N PHE A 38 1.13 -5.79 2.23
CA PHE A 38 0.99 -6.57 3.47
C PHE A 38 0.23 -5.78 4.53
N ILE A 39 -1.01 -6.17 4.82
CA ILE A 39 -1.90 -5.40 5.71
C ILE A 39 -1.91 -5.98 7.12
N LYS A 40 -1.26 -5.28 8.05
CA LYS A 40 -1.34 -5.58 9.48
C LYS A 40 -2.46 -4.80 10.16
N ALA A 41 -3.33 -5.50 10.87
CA ALA A 41 -4.35 -4.93 11.75
C ALA A 41 -4.13 -5.33 13.21
N PHE A 42 -4.44 -4.43 14.13
CA PHE A 42 -4.48 -4.70 15.56
C PHE A 42 -5.89 -4.50 16.10
N VAL A 43 -6.35 -5.43 16.93
CA VAL A 43 -7.55 -5.26 17.74
C VAL A 43 -7.09 -4.95 19.15
N VAL A 44 -7.48 -3.78 19.68
CA VAL A 44 -7.00 -3.25 20.96
C VAL A 44 -8.17 -3.11 21.93
N GLY A 45 -7.99 -3.63 23.14
CA GLY A 45 -8.99 -3.59 24.21
C GLY A 45 -8.35 -3.80 25.58
N HIS A 46 -9.18 -4.09 26.58
CA HIS A 46 -8.70 -4.36 27.95
C HIS A 46 -8.28 -5.83 28.11
N ARG A 47 -9.09 -6.78 27.64
CA ARG A 47 -8.83 -8.23 27.70
C ARG A 47 -8.93 -8.90 26.33
N VAL A 48 -8.41 -10.12 26.22
CA VAL A 48 -8.59 -11.03 25.08
C VAL A 48 -9.25 -12.28 25.64
N SER A 49 -10.26 -12.83 24.96
CA SER A 49 -10.92 -14.05 25.44
C SER A 49 -10.09 -15.29 25.12
N ASP A 50 -9.93 -16.19 26.09
CA ASP A 50 -9.25 -17.49 25.92
C ASP A 50 -9.95 -18.41 24.90
N LYS A 51 -11.15 -18.04 24.46
CA LYS A 51 -11.96 -18.73 23.45
C LYS A 51 -11.61 -18.33 21.99
N ILE A 52 -10.58 -17.51 21.77
CA ILE A 52 -10.09 -17.13 20.45
C ILE A 52 -8.57 -17.22 20.33
N THR A 53 -8.07 -17.56 19.15
CA THR A 53 -6.64 -17.39 18.80
C THR A 53 -6.31 -15.89 18.72
N PRO A 54 -5.33 -15.37 19.49
CA PRO A 54 -5.04 -13.93 19.51
C PRO A 54 -4.41 -13.36 18.23
N SER A 55 -4.15 -14.18 17.20
CA SER A 55 -3.72 -13.69 15.89
C SER A 55 -4.18 -14.61 14.77
N ARG A 56 -4.46 -14.03 13.60
CA ARG A 56 -4.88 -14.68 12.36
C ARG A 56 -4.03 -14.18 11.20
N SER A 57 -3.75 -15.04 10.24
CA SER A 57 -3.11 -14.70 8.95
C SER A 57 -4.18 -14.73 7.86
N ILE A 58 -4.08 -13.82 6.89
CA ILE A 58 -5.02 -13.69 5.77
C ILE A 58 -4.25 -13.89 4.46
N GLY A 59 -4.76 -14.80 3.61
CA GLY A 59 -4.00 -15.38 2.50
C GLY A 59 -3.06 -16.51 2.95
N GLU A 60 -2.91 -17.54 2.12
CA GLU A 60 -2.13 -18.74 2.45
C GLU A 60 -0.67 -18.61 1.99
N ASN A 61 -0.44 -18.44 0.68
CA ASN A 61 0.88 -18.24 0.09
C ASN A 61 0.80 -17.26 -1.11
N PRO A 62 1.38 -16.04 -1.03
CA PRO A 62 1.91 -15.41 0.18
C PRO A 62 0.79 -14.99 1.15
N VAL A 63 1.11 -14.94 2.44
CA VAL A 63 0.25 -14.29 3.44
C VAL A 63 0.19 -12.79 3.13
N ARG A 64 -0.99 -12.26 2.82
CA ARG A 64 -1.21 -10.84 2.45
C ARG A 64 -1.63 -9.97 3.65
N GLY A 65 -2.09 -10.57 4.75
CA GLY A 65 -2.51 -9.81 5.92
C GLY A 65 -2.32 -10.54 7.25
N LYS A 66 -2.34 -9.78 8.35
CA LYS A 66 -2.28 -10.34 9.71
C LYS A 66 -3.06 -9.49 10.70
N VAL A 67 -4.02 -10.12 11.37
CA VAL A 67 -4.80 -9.53 12.47
C VAL A 67 -4.23 -10.01 13.80
N GLN A 68 -4.15 -9.12 14.80
CA GLN A 68 -3.61 -9.45 16.11
C GLN A 68 -4.37 -8.73 17.24
N ALA A 69 -4.98 -9.51 18.14
CA ALA A 69 -5.52 -9.01 19.40
C ALA A 69 -4.38 -8.62 20.35
N THR A 70 -4.54 -7.49 21.06
CA THR A 70 -3.57 -7.01 22.04
C THR A 70 -4.25 -6.14 23.11
N HIS A 71 -3.62 -6.06 24.28
CA HIS A 71 -4.11 -5.25 25.39
C HIS A 71 -3.56 -3.82 25.29
N PHE A 72 -4.37 -2.80 25.61
CA PHE A 72 -3.92 -1.40 25.65
C PHE A 72 -2.64 -1.24 26.50
N GLY A 73 -2.61 -1.82 27.71
CA GLY A 73 -1.44 -1.77 28.59
C GLY A 73 -0.20 -2.51 28.06
N GLN A 74 -0.36 -3.47 27.14
CA GLN A 74 0.79 -4.07 26.44
C GLN A 74 1.34 -3.11 25.37
N LEU A 75 0.45 -2.44 24.64
CA LEU A 75 0.82 -1.47 23.61
C LEU A 75 1.55 -0.26 24.23
N VAL A 76 1.05 0.28 25.35
CA VAL A 76 1.69 1.37 26.11
C VAL A 76 3.10 0.98 26.57
N ARG A 77 3.26 -0.12 27.32
CA ARG A 77 4.57 -0.61 27.77
C ARG A 77 5.55 -0.86 26.63
N THR A 78 5.05 -1.30 25.47
CA THR A 78 5.88 -1.52 24.27
C THR A 78 6.29 -0.20 23.62
N ALA A 79 5.44 0.83 23.64
CA ALA A 79 5.78 2.16 23.15
C ALA A 79 6.81 2.84 24.07
N GLU A 80 6.59 2.81 25.40
CA GLU A 80 7.52 3.32 26.41
C GLU A 80 8.91 2.67 26.27
N ALA A 81 8.99 1.34 26.25
CA ALA A 81 10.26 0.62 26.10
C ALA A 81 10.96 0.86 24.75
N ARG A 82 10.23 1.25 23.70
CA ARG A 82 10.81 1.68 22.42
C ARG A 82 11.30 3.13 22.46
N LEU A 83 10.60 4.03 23.16
CA LEU A 83 10.99 5.43 23.32
C LEU A 83 12.23 5.57 24.22
N PHE A 84 12.32 4.82 25.32
CA PHE A 84 13.54 4.79 26.16
C PHE A 84 14.76 4.31 25.36
N LYS A 85 14.63 3.19 24.65
CA LYS A 85 15.70 2.66 23.77
C LYS A 85 16.05 3.57 22.60
N LEU A 86 15.10 4.37 22.10
CA LEU A 86 15.38 5.39 21.09
C LEU A 86 16.16 6.56 21.71
N ARG A 87 15.77 7.04 22.89
CA ARG A 87 16.49 8.10 23.62
C ARG A 87 17.92 7.68 23.93
N GLU A 88 18.12 6.48 24.48
CA GLU A 88 19.44 5.89 24.77
C GLU A 88 20.34 5.90 23.53
N LYS A 89 19.83 5.43 22.37
CA LYS A 89 20.56 5.41 21.10
C LYS A 89 20.78 6.77 20.45
N LEU A 90 19.98 7.77 20.79
CA LEU A 90 20.21 9.14 20.35
C LEU A 90 21.33 9.76 21.19
N GLN A 91 21.36 9.55 22.50
CA GLN A 91 22.46 9.99 23.36
C GLN A 91 23.78 9.34 22.92
N GLU A 92 23.84 8.01 22.87
CA GLU A 92 25.01 7.22 22.40
C GLU A 92 25.57 7.69 21.04
N ARG A 93 24.72 8.17 20.13
CA ARG A 93 25.13 8.65 18.80
C ARG A 93 25.61 10.10 18.76
N TYR A 94 25.11 10.94 19.66
CA TYR A 94 25.22 12.39 19.56
C TYR A 94 25.97 13.05 20.73
N ASP A 95 26.28 12.32 21.81
CA ASP A 95 27.05 12.81 22.97
C ASP A 95 28.46 13.33 22.57
N ASP A 96 29.10 12.73 21.55
CA ASP A 96 30.43 13.14 21.04
C ASP A 96 30.39 14.32 20.04
N ILE A 97 29.21 14.78 19.59
CA ILE A 97 29.09 15.81 18.54
C ILE A 97 28.79 17.18 19.17
N PRO A 98 29.62 18.22 18.96
CA PRO A 98 29.35 19.54 19.51
C PRO A 98 28.08 20.14 18.91
N GLY A 99 27.26 20.79 19.75
CA GLY A 99 25.90 21.22 19.41
C GLY A 99 25.78 22.12 18.17
N SER A 100 26.83 22.85 17.80
CA SER A 100 26.90 23.64 16.56
C SER A 100 26.92 22.77 15.31
N GLU A 101 27.80 21.77 15.24
CA GLU A 101 27.86 20.83 14.10
C GLU A 101 26.58 20.01 13.97
N LEU A 102 25.95 19.72 15.11
CA LEU A 102 24.64 19.05 15.18
C LEU A 102 23.55 19.93 14.55
N LEU A 103 23.56 21.23 14.83
CA LEU A 103 22.63 22.20 14.27
C LEU A 103 22.86 22.38 12.76
N ASP A 104 24.11 22.52 12.32
CA ASP A 104 24.47 22.67 10.90
C ASP A 104 24.05 21.44 10.08
N LYS A 105 24.23 20.22 10.60
CA LYS A 105 23.76 18.97 9.96
C LYS A 105 22.23 18.91 9.84
N VAL A 106 21.50 19.38 10.86
CA VAL A 106 20.02 19.36 10.86
C VAL A 106 19.42 20.46 9.97
N LEU A 107 20.05 21.63 9.88
CA LEU A 107 19.56 22.75 9.07
C LEU A 107 20.04 22.72 7.61
N GLY A 108 21.17 22.07 7.32
CA GLY A 108 21.72 21.99 5.95
C GLY A 108 20.96 21.08 4.99
N GLU A 109 20.34 19.99 5.49
CA GLU A 109 19.72 18.97 4.65
C GLU A 109 18.18 19.05 4.60
N SER A 110 17.65 19.98 3.81
CA SER A 110 16.21 20.01 3.47
C SER A 110 15.89 20.45 2.03
N GLN A 111 16.66 19.95 1.06
CA GLN A 111 16.33 20.04 -0.38
C GLN A 111 15.20 19.06 -0.75
N GLN A 112 13.94 19.51 -0.67
CA GLN A 112 12.82 18.78 -1.27
C GLN A 112 12.93 18.88 -2.81
N PRO A 113 13.08 17.76 -3.55
CA PRO A 113 13.13 17.81 -5.01
C PRO A 113 11.78 18.28 -5.57
N LEU A 114 11.82 19.25 -6.49
CA LEU A 114 10.61 19.80 -7.11
C LEU A 114 9.85 18.72 -7.89
N LEU A 115 8.64 18.40 -7.44
CA LEU A 115 7.81 17.36 -8.05
C LEU A 115 7.09 17.90 -9.30
N THR A 116 7.78 17.90 -10.44
CA THR A 116 7.21 18.28 -11.74
C THR A 116 6.20 17.23 -12.21
N VAL A 117 4.91 17.47 -11.95
CA VAL A 117 3.81 16.72 -12.58
C VAL A 117 3.68 17.18 -14.03
N GLN A 118 4.04 16.32 -14.98
CA GLN A 118 3.69 16.52 -16.39
C GLN A 118 2.22 16.14 -16.58
N ALA A 119 1.40 17.10 -17.01
CA ALA A 119 0.02 16.84 -17.39
C ALA A 119 -0.02 16.35 -18.84
N GLU A 120 -0.50 15.12 -19.07
CA GLU A 120 -0.77 14.63 -20.41
C GLU A 120 -1.96 15.39 -21.01
N SER A 121 -1.72 16.12 -22.11
CA SER A 121 -2.76 16.82 -22.85
C SER A 121 -3.52 15.84 -23.73
N ALA A 122 -4.76 15.52 -23.37
CA ALA A 122 -5.68 14.77 -24.23
C ALA A 122 -6.05 15.61 -25.47
N ASP A 123 -5.54 15.23 -26.64
CA ASP A 123 -5.87 15.89 -27.91
C ASP A 123 -7.25 15.44 -28.46
N THR A 124 -7.87 16.28 -29.27
CA THR A 124 -9.30 16.23 -29.59
C THR A 124 -9.61 15.45 -30.87
N ALA A 125 -10.61 14.57 -30.82
CA ALA A 125 -11.03 13.75 -31.96
C ALA A 125 -12.17 14.40 -32.77
N GLN A 126 -11.86 15.01 -33.91
CA GLN A 126 -12.78 15.46 -34.99
C GLN A 126 -11.92 15.89 -36.22
N GLN A 127 -12.32 15.81 -37.51
CA GLN A 127 -13.58 15.37 -38.13
C GLN A 127 -13.42 15.04 -39.65
N ASP A 128 -14.24 14.10 -40.17
CA ASP A 128 -14.72 13.85 -41.55
C ASP A 128 -13.84 13.86 -42.84
N ASN A 129 -14.33 13.07 -43.83
CA ASN A 129 -13.88 12.80 -45.21
C ASN A 129 -14.70 13.72 -46.21
N PRO A 130 -14.67 13.67 -47.59
CA PRO A 130 -13.98 12.77 -48.53
C PRO A 130 -13.56 13.30 -49.96
N LYS A 131 -13.06 12.35 -50.80
CA LYS A 131 -13.13 12.23 -52.31
C LYS A 131 -12.07 12.84 -53.27
N GLY A 132 -11.53 11.95 -54.15
CA GLY A 132 -11.16 12.21 -55.57
C GLY A 132 -9.64 12.33 -55.89
N ALA A 133 -9.12 11.87 -57.04
CA ALA A 133 -9.68 11.01 -58.10
C ALA A 133 -8.58 10.35 -59.01
N ASP A 134 -8.93 9.17 -59.56
CA ASP A 134 -8.52 8.48 -60.82
C ASP A 134 -7.25 8.87 -61.62
N THR A 135 -6.45 7.87 -62.02
CA THR A 135 -5.86 7.73 -63.38
C THR A 135 -5.57 6.25 -63.68
N ARG A 136 -5.74 5.81 -64.94
CA ARG A 136 -5.69 4.39 -65.38
C ARG A 136 -4.49 4.06 -66.30
N GLN A 137 -4.08 2.78 -66.30
CA GLN A 137 -3.71 1.96 -67.48
C GLN A 137 -3.73 0.48 -67.04
N GLU A 138 -4.49 -0.41 -67.70
CA GLU A 138 -4.05 -1.40 -68.72
C GLU A 138 -3.05 -2.45 -68.17
N GLU A 139 -3.06 -3.74 -68.51
CA GLU A 139 -3.97 -4.73 -69.10
C GLU A 139 -3.14 -6.05 -69.08
N ALA A 140 -3.68 -7.19 -68.62
CA ALA A 140 -3.25 -8.54 -69.03
C ALA A 140 -4.11 -9.64 -68.36
N VAL A 141 -4.37 -10.74 -69.08
CA VAL A 141 -5.21 -11.87 -68.60
C VAL A 141 -4.43 -13.19 -68.59
N CYS A 142 -4.37 -13.89 -67.44
CA CYS A 142 -4.35 -15.36 -67.43
C CYS A 142 -4.71 -16.02 -66.07
N PHE A 143 -5.79 -16.82 -66.09
CA PHE A 143 -6.06 -18.03 -65.29
C PHE A 143 -6.39 -19.14 -66.31
N PRO A 144 -6.48 -20.46 -66.00
CA PRO A 144 -6.57 -21.14 -64.69
C PRO A 144 -5.38 -22.16 -64.52
N LYS A 145 -5.34 -23.24 -63.71
CA LYS A 145 -6.32 -24.20 -63.16
C LYS A 145 -5.90 -24.81 -61.81
N LYS A 146 -6.86 -25.49 -61.17
CA LYS A 146 -6.74 -26.34 -59.97
C LYS A 146 -5.92 -27.62 -60.23
N PHE A 147 -5.38 -28.22 -59.17
CA PHE A 147 -5.69 -29.62 -58.86
C PHE A 147 -5.72 -29.86 -57.33
N ILE A 148 -6.26 -31.01 -56.90
CA ILE A 148 -6.53 -31.37 -55.50
C ILE A 148 -6.05 -32.80 -55.26
N SER A 149 -5.54 -33.07 -54.05
CA SER A 149 -5.61 -34.38 -53.39
C SER A 149 -5.90 -34.16 -51.92
#